data_AF-A0A1H9VIX3-F1
#
_entry.id   AF-A0A1H9VIX3-F1
#
_cell.length_a   1.000
_cell.length_b   1.000
_cell.length_c   1.000
_cell.angle_alpha   90.00
_cell.angle_beta   90.00
_cell.angle_gamma   90.00
#
_symmetry.space_group_name_H-M   'P 1'
#
loop_
_entity.id
_entity.type
_entity.pdbx_description
1 polymer ?
#
loop_
_entity_poly.entity_id
_entity_poly.type
_entity_poly.pdbx_seq_one_letter_code
_entity_poly.pdbx_strand_id
1 'polypeptide(L)' 'MTTREEAIRAAGTVLAHIRHLIATRTPRESAEAAWVPGGPSLDELERRIRVLRGELPESEEDKQRDQAALRRAGRSASAR' A
#
# COMPACT_ATOMS: atom_id res chain seq x y z
N MET A 1 21.36 16.30 -14.52
CA MET A 1 20.64 15.57 -15.57
C MET A 1 20.97 14.10 -15.37
N THR A 2 20.00 13.27 -15.02
CA THR A 2 20.23 11.84 -14.72
C THR A 2 20.28 11.05 -16.02
N THR A 3 21.26 10.17 -16.20
CA THR A 3 21.30 9.32 -17.39
C THR A 3 20.23 8.24 -17.32
N ARG A 4 19.95 7.60 -18.47
CA ARG A 4 19.04 6.46 -18.53
C ARG A 4 19.53 5.31 -17.63
N GLU A 5 20.83 5.00 -17.62
CA GLU A 5 21.35 3.92 -16.75
C GLU A 5 21.21 4.27 -15.27
N GLU A 6 21.45 5.52 -14.90
CA GLU A 6 21.30 5.99 -13.52
C GLU A 6 19.85 5.91 -13.05
N ALA A 7 18.89 6.30 -13.90
CA ALA A 7 17.47 6.18 -13.61
C ALA A 7 17.04 4.72 -13.44
N ILE A 8 17.50 3.81 -14.31
CA ILE A 8 17.21 2.38 -14.21
C ILE A 8 17.81 1.79 -12.93
N ARG A 9 19.05 2.15 -12.60
CA ARG A 9 19.73 1.67 -11.39
C ARG A 9 18.98 2.12 -10.13
N ALA A 10 18.60 3.39 -10.06
CA ALA A 10 17.83 3.94 -8.94
C ALA A 10 16.48 3.22 -8.77
N ALA A 11 15.73 3.04 -9.87
CA ALA A 11 14.48 2.29 -9.83
C ALA A 11 14.69 0.83 -9.40
N GLY A 12 15.74 0.18 -9.88
CA GLY A 12 16.10 -1.19 -9.51
C GLY A 12 16.39 -1.34 -8.02
N THR A 13 17.14 -0.40 -7.42
CA THR A 13 17.43 -0.41 -5.97
C THR A 13 16.15 -0.30 -5.15
N VAL A 14 15.25 0.61 -5.50
CA VAL A 14 13.97 0.79 -4.80
C VAL A 14 13.10 -0.47 -4.93
N LEU A 15 12.99 -1.04 -6.14
CA LEU A 15 12.20 -2.25 -6.37
C LEU A 15 12.76 -3.47 -5.63
N ALA A 16 14.07 -3.64 -5.61
CA ALA A 16 14.72 -4.73 -4.87
C ALA A 16 14.47 -4.61 -3.36
N HIS A 17 14.57 -3.39 -2.82
CA HIS A 17 14.27 -3.14 -1.42
C HIS A 17 12.81 -3.43 -1.08
N ILE A 18 11.86 -2.93 -1.87
CA ILE A 18 10.42 -3.18 -1.68
C ILE A 18 10.13 -4.68 -1.75
N ARG A 19 10.70 -5.40 -2.72
CA ARG A 19 10.54 -6.86 -2.82
C ARG A 19 11.08 -7.59 -1.60
N HIS A 20 12.24 -7.20 -1.11
CA HIS A 20 12.80 -7.78 0.11
C HIS A 20 11.88 -7.55 1.32
N LEU A 21 11.35 -6.35 1.49
CA LEU A 21 10.39 -6.04 2.57
C LEU A 21 9.12 -6.89 2.46
N ILE A 22 8.56 -7.05 1.25
CA ILE A 22 7.39 -7.90 1.03
C ILE A 22 7.69 -9.36 1.38
N ALA A 23 8.86 -9.86 0.99
CA ALA A 23 9.24 -11.26 1.20
C ALA A 23 9.58 -11.57 2.67
N THR A 24 10.06 -10.59 3.43
CA THR A 24 10.55 -10.81 4.81
C THR A 24 9.55 -10.44 5.87
N ARG A 25 8.60 -9.54 5.59
CA ARG A 25 7.61 -9.13 6.58
C ARG A 25 6.38 -10.02 6.56
N THR A 26 5.94 -10.37 7.74
CA THR A 26 4.58 -10.86 7.98
C THR A 26 3.55 -9.78 7.61
N PRO A 27 2.28 -10.17 7.38
CA PRO A 27 1.20 -9.20 7.19
C PRO A 27 1.08 -8.20 8.35
N ARG A 28 1.30 -8.65 9.59
CA ARG A 28 1.24 -7.79 10.78
C ARG A 28 2.35 -6.73 10.80
N GLU A 29 3.60 -7.12 10.57
CA GLU A 29 4.73 -6.18 10.53
C GLU A 29 4.58 -5.17 9.38
N SER A 30 3.99 -5.61 8.27
CA SER A 30 3.67 -4.72 7.15
C SER A 30 2.56 -3.72 7.51
N ALA A 31 1.56 -4.14 8.29
CA ALA A 31 0.51 -3.28 8.80
C ALA A 31 1.04 -2.25 9.79
N GLU A 32 1.90 -2.67 10.71
CA GLU A 32 2.56 -1.80 11.69
C GLU A 32 3.44 -0.76 11.00
N ALA A 33 4.20 -1.15 9.97
CA ALA A 33 5.01 -0.22 9.19
C ALA A 33 4.17 0.77 8.35
N ALA A 34 2.95 0.41 7.98
CA ALA A 34 2.05 1.26 7.19
C ALA A 34 1.12 2.13 8.05
N TRP A 35 1.02 1.87 9.35
CA TRP A 35 0.09 2.55 10.23
C TRP A 35 0.51 3.99 10.51
N VAL A 36 -0.48 4.88 10.49
CA VAL A 36 -0.31 6.29 10.84
C VAL A 36 -1.52 6.76 11.67
N PRO A 37 -1.34 7.71 12.61
CA PRO A 37 -2.44 8.28 13.36
C PRO A 37 -3.52 8.87 12.45
N GLY A 38 -4.78 8.54 12.72
CA GLY A 38 -5.93 8.96 11.89
C GLY A 38 -6.14 8.15 10.61
N GLY A 39 -5.30 7.15 10.34
CA GLY A 39 -5.48 6.18 9.28
C GLY A 39 -6.34 4.97 9.68
N PRO A 40 -6.42 3.93 8.82
CA PRO A 40 -7.06 2.66 9.14
C PRO A 40 -6.42 1.98 10.36
N SER A 41 -7.18 1.12 11.03
CA SER A 41 -6.64 0.33 12.15
C SER A 41 -5.58 -0.66 11.69
N LEU A 42 -4.71 -1.11 12.61
CA LEU A 42 -3.71 -2.13 12.30
C LEU A 42 -4.33 -3.41 11.74
N ASP A 43 -5.46 -3.84 12.30
CA ASP A 43 -6.14 -5.06 11.87
C ASP A 43 -6.75 -4.90 10.47
N GLU A 44 -7.25 -3.69 10.16
CA GLU A 44 -7.72 -3.38 8.82
C GLU A 44 -6.57 -3.38 7.81
N LEU A 45 -5.43 -2.77 8.15
CA LEU A 45 -4.23 -2.77 7.32
C LEU A 45 -3.71 -4.18 7.09
N GLU A 46 -3.62 -5.01 8.13
CA GLU A 46 -3.19 -6.39 8.03
C GLU A 46 -4.12 -7.19 7.11
N ARG A 47 -5.43 -7.05 7.27
CA ARG A 47 -6.41 -7.73 6.43
C ARG A 47 -6.27 -7.31 4.97
N ARG A 48 -6.12 -6.01 4.69
CA ARG A 48 -5.86 -5.50 3.33
C ARG A 48 -4.58 -6.09 2.74
N ILE A 49 -3.51 -6.18 3.54
CA ILE A 49 -2.23 -6.78 3.11
C ILE A 49 -2.40 -8.26 2.76
N ARG A 50 -3.15 -9.02 3.56
CA ARG A 50 -3.45 -10.44 3.28
C ARG A 50 -4.26 -10.60 1.99
N VAL A 51 -5.24 -9.74 1.73
CA VAL A 51 -6.00 -9.72 0.47
C VAL A 51 -5.07 -9.42 -0.72
N LEU A 52 -4.22 -8.41 -0.62
CA LEU A 52 -3.25 -8.05 -1.67
C LEU A 52 -2.24 -9.17 -1.96
N ARG A 53 -1.90 -9.98 -0.95
CA ARG A 53 -1.03 -11.16 -1.09
C ARG A 53 -1.77 -12.41 -1.59
N GLY A 54 -3.10 -12.37 -1.73
CA GLY A 54 -3.92 -13.51 -2.12
C GLY A 54 -4.16 -14.53 -1.01
N GLU A 55 -3.86 -14.19 0.24
CA GLU A 55 -4.06 -15.07 1.41
C GLU A 55 -5.52 -15.08 1.90
N LEU A 56 -6.28 -14.03 1.59
CA LEU A 56 -7.70 -13.90 1.91
C LEU A 56 -8.48 -13.41 0.68
N PRO A 57 -9.74 -13.84 0.52
CA PRO A 57 -10.60 -13.28 -0.50
C PRO A 57 -10.95 -11.81 -0.18
N GLU A 58 -11.03 -11.00 -1.21
CA GLU A 58 -11.56 -9.64 -1.10
C GLU A 58 -13.08 -9.70 -0.88
N SER A 59 -13.58 -9.03 0.17
CA SER A 59 -15.01 -8.95 0.44
C SER A 59 -15.64 -7.74 -0.25
N GLU A 60 -16.95 -7.80 -0.50
CA GLU A 60 -17.70 -6.66 -1.04
C GLU A 60 -17.63 -5.43 -0.14
N GLU A 61 -17.54 -5.62 1.18
CA GLU A 61 -17.36 -4.53 2.13
C GLU A 61 -16.01 -3.82 1.93
N ASP A 62 -14.95 -4.56 1.60
CA ASP A 62 -13.64 -3.97 1.31
C ASP A 62 -13.67 -3.12 0.06
N LYS A 63 -14.26 -3.66 -1.02
CA LYS A 63 -14.42 -2.95 -2.29
C LYS A 63 -15.19 -1.65 -2.09
N GLN A 64 -16.27 -1.69 -1.30
CA GLN A 64 -17.07 -0.52 -0.98
C GLN A 64 -16.30 0.51 -0.14
N ARG A 65 -15.53 0.07 0.88
CA ARG A 65 -14.68 0.97 1.68
C ARG A 65 -13.60 1.63 0.84
N ASP A 66 -12.92 0.88 -0.02
CA ASP A 66 -11.86 1.42 -0.87
C ASP A 66 -12.40 2.38 -1.93
N GLN A 67 -13.54 2.06 -2.54
CA GLN A 67 -14.24 3.02 -3.41
C GLN A 67 -14.68 4.28 -2.66
N ALA A 68 -15.17 4.16 -1.43
CA ALA A 68 -15.54 5.32 -0.61
C ALA A 68 -14.32 6.18 -0.25
N ALA A 69 -13.18 5.55 0.07
CA ALA A 69 -11.92 6.23 0.36
C ALA A 69 -11.39 6.98 -0.87
N LEU A 70 -11.37 6.33 -2.05
CA LEU A 70 -10.99 6.96 -3.31
C LEU A 70 -11.90 8.14 -3.67
N ARG A 71 -13.22 8.02 -3.46
CA ARG A 71 -14.17 9.12 -3.65
C ARG A 71 -13.92 10.29 -2.69
N ARG A 72 -13.58 10.01 -1.42
CA ARG A 72 -13.24 11.04 -0.43
C ARG A 72 -11.95 11.78 -0.81
N ALA A 73 -10.93 11.03 -1.25
CA ALA A 73 -9.67 11.62 -1.71
C ALA A 73 -9.86 12.47 -2.98
N GLY A 74 -10.63 11.99 -3.96
CA GLY A 74 -10.95 12.71 -5.20
C GLY A 74 -11.71 14.03 -4.97
N ARG A 75 -12.64 14.06 -4.00
CA ARG A 75 -13.34 15.31 -3.63
C ARG A 75 -12.43 16.37 -2.99
N SER A 76 -11.33 15.96 -2.34
CA SER A 76 -10.37 16.90 -1.75
C SER A 76 -9.42 17.54 -2.76
N ALA A 77 -9.29 16.96 -3.97
CA ALA A 77 -8.43 17.47 -5.03
C ALA A 77 -9.10 18.54 -5.90
N SER A 78 -10.44 18.63 -5.89
CA SER A 78 -11.21 19.57 -6.73
C SER A 78 -11.53 20.92 -6.05
N ALA A 79 -11.05 21.16 -4.83
CA ALA A 79 -11.29 22.38 -4.04
C ALA A 79 -10.03 23.25 -3.89
N ARG A 80 -9.05 23.10 -4.78
CA ARG A 80 -7.82 23.92 -4.83
C ARG A 80 -7.66 24.56 -6.20
#